data_AF-A0A9P1IUK9-F1
#
_entry.id   AF-A0A9P1IUK9-F1
#
_cell.length_a   1.000
_cell.length_b   1.000
_cell.length_c   1.000
_cell.angle_alpha   90.00
_cell.angle_beta   90.00
_cell.angle_gamma   90.00
#
_symmetry.space_group_name_H-M   'P 1'
#
loop_
_entity.id
_entity.type
_entity.pdbx_description
1 polymer ?
#
loop_
_entity_poly.entity_id
_entity_poly.type
_entity_poly.pdbx_seq_one_letter_code
_entity_poly.pdbx_strand_id
1 'polypeptide(L)'
;MWFLLIFSITFTNLIPQSSANDSFCPSGWSFSLNTSYCYTVSSDSYTWSEAVNYCQSIGGQLVNVRSGREYVFLTQLTSQNLLQPWLGYSRKSDGNFYDLTGYSAYYAYWAQGEPSGNGDCVTFQGQNNTGLRVTPCYNIQPALCKQMPALCPNTTQYGGTYTRSGVITSPGYPDQYYNNLDCLYYITSPPGTYITIEFSPWVVEYWYDYVFLFDGPDFTYPYIGEPLGLYGKNSFESSNNSLTFFFYTDSIITDKGWQATWTAKANTPPISQSGLNGSLTSDNYPNDYDSYTERIYYISTSFGFKINLTITDFITEANYDVLRVYNSSTVNDNYLVANLSGSSVAPWNYLSPSNYLTLKFTSDGSVQKQGWSLFWFMQ
;
A
#
# COMPACT_ATOMS: atom_id res chain seq x y z
N MET A 1 -71.46 -8.19 -29.57
CA MET A 1 -70.46 -8.06 -30.65
C MET A 1 -69.15 -7.67 -29.99
N TRP A 2 -68.19 -8.59 -29.97
CA TRP A 2 -66.93 -8.47 -29.24
C TRP A 2 -65.98 -7.50 -29.96
N PHE A 3 -65.39 -6.55 -29.24
CA PHE A 3 -64.21 -5.82 -29.72
C PHE A 3 -62.97 -6.37 -29.02
N LEU A 4 -62.08 -6.97 -29.81
CA LEU A 4 -60.74 -7.40 -29.42
C LEU A 4 -59.87 -6.17 -29.14
N LEU A 5 -59.36 -6.03 -27.91
CA LEU A 5 -58.21 -5.20 -27.61
C LEU A 5 -56.95 -6.05 -27.79
N ILE A 6 -56.20 -5.78 -28.86
CA ILE A 6 -54.87 -6.35 -29.09
C ILE A 6 -53.89 -5.54 -28.25
N PHE A 7 -53.41 -6.12 -27.14
CA PHE A 7 -52.23 -5.61 -26.45
C PHE A 7 -50.99 -6.02 -27.25
N SER A 8 -50.35 -5.05 -27.91
CA SER A 8 -48.99 -5.22 -28.44
C SER A 8 -48.01 -5.22 -27.28
N ILE A 9 -47.50 -6.39 -26.90
CA ILE A 9 -46.38 -6.52 -25.96
C ILE A 9 -45.11 -6.16 -26.74
N THR A 10 -44.60 -4.95 -26.55
CA THR A 10 -43.23 -4.62 -26.93
C THR A 10 -42.30 -5.16 -25.84
N PHE A 11 -41.51 -6.18 -26.17
CA PHE A 11 -40.37 -6.58 -25.36
C PHE A 11 -39.32 -5.46 -25.41
N THR A 12 -39.37 -4.54 -24.46
CA THR A 12 -38.18 -3.76 -24.12
C THR A 12 -37.28 -4.66 -23.30
N ASN A 13 -36.17 -5.11 -23.90
CA ASN A 13 -35.04 -5.65 -23.16
C ASN A 13 -34.53 -4.54 -22.23
N LEU A 14 -35.01 -4.54 -20.99
CA LEU A 14 -34.45 -3.75 -19.91
C LEU A 14 -33.12 -4.40 -19.54
N ILE A 15 -32.03 -3.86 -20.08
CA ILE A 15 -30.70 -4.03 -19.50
C ILE A 15 -30.82 -3.55 -18.04
N PRO A 16 -30.39 -4.33 -17.05
CA PRO A 16 -30.36 -3.85 -15.68
C PRO A 16 -29.41 -2.65 -15.64
N GLN A 17 -29.93 -1.47 -15.30
CA GLN A 17 -29.08 -0.37 -14.85
C GLN A 17 -28.41 -0.83 -13.54
N SER A 18 -27.16 -1.27 -13.62
CA SER A 18 -26.30 -1.43 -12.46
C SER A 18 -25.91 -0.04 -11.97
N SER A 19 -26.64 0.47 -10.98
CA SER A 19 -26.19 1.57 -10.13
C SER A 19 -25.06 1.07 -9.22
N ALA A 20 -23.83 1.15 -9.71
CA ALA A 20 -22.57 1.18 -8.94
C ALA A 20 -21.40 1.34 -9.94
N ASN A 21 -21.06 2.57 -10.33
CA ASN A 21 -19.84 2.84 -11.10
C ASN A 21 -19.46 4.32 -10.93
N ASP A 22 -19.08 4.70 -9.71
CA ASP A 22 -18.22 5.88 -9.54
C ASP A 22 -16.90 5.52 -10.20
N SER A 23 -16.61 6.18 -11.32
CA SER A 23 -15.84 5.63 -12.42
C SER A 23 -14.38 5.38 -12.04
N PHE A 24 -13.93 4.12 -12.18
CA PHE A 24 -12.52 3.72 -12.09
C PHE A 24 -11.58 4.53 -12.99
N CYS A 25 -12.12 5.30 -13.94
CA CYS A 25 -11.39 6.20 -14.80
C CYS A 25 -11.86 7.65 -14.64
N PRO A 26 -11.00 8.63 -14.94
CA PRO A 26 -11.44 10.02 -15.08
C PRO A 26 -12.58 10.16 -16.11
N SER A 27 -13.37 11.22 -15.98
CA SER A 27 -14.45 11.49 -16.94
C SER A 27 -13.93 11.52 -18.38
N GLY A 28 -14.61 10.84 -19.31
CA GLY A 28 -14.21 10.74 -20.71
C GLY A 28 -13.23 9.60 -21.03
N TRP A 29 -12.91 8.75 -20.05
CA TRP A 29 -12.09 7.55 -20.24
C TRP A 29 -12.92 6.28 -20.08
N SER A 30 -12.53 5.23 -20.81
CA SER A 30 -13.16 3.91 -20.78
C SER A 30 -12.29 2.94 -20.00
N PHE A 31 -12.83 2.36 -18.92
CA PHE A 31 -12.16 1.32 -18.15
C PHE A 31 -12.23 -0.02 -18.88
N SER A 32 -11.10 -0.74 -18.92
CA SER A 32 -11.05 -2.12 -19.39
C SER A 32 -10.84 -3.07 -18.22
N LEU A 33 -11.84 -3.90 -17.91
CA LEU A 33 -11.70 -4.96 -16.90
C LEU A 33 -10.62 -6.00 -17.27
N ASN A 34 -10.33 -6.15 -18.57
CA ASN A 34 -9.38 -7.15 -19.06
C ASN A 34 -7.91 -6.72 -18.93
N THR A 35 -7.65 -5.41 -18.97
CA THR A 35 -6.29 -4.85 -18.85
C THR A 35 -6.09 -4.04 -17.59
N SER A 36 -7.18 -3.73 -16.87
CA SER A 36 -7.22 -2.85 -15.70
C SER A 36 -6.74 -1.42 -15.97
N TYR A 37 -6.71 -0.99 -17.23
CA TYR A 37 -6.35 0.38 -17.62
C TYR A 37 -7.57 1.21 -18.05
N CYS A 38 -7.40 2.52 -18.00
CA CYS A 38 -8.28 3.50 -18.60
C CYS A 38 -7.75 3.92 -19.96
N TYR A 39 -8.62 3.95 -20.97
CA TYR A 39 -8.27 4.34 -22.33
C TYR A 39 -9.14 5.49 -22.82
N THR A 40 -8.58 6.37 -23.63
CA THR A 40 -9.34 7.38 -24.36
C THR A 40 -8.69 7.67 -25.71
N VAL A 41 -9.51 8.07 -26.67
CA VAL A 41 -9.08 8.56 -27.98
C VAL A 41 -9.37 10.05 -28.01
N SER A 42 -8.37 10.87 -28.35
CA SER A 42 -8.57 12.31 -28.43
C SER A 42 -9.60 12.69 -29.49
N SER A 43 -10.37 13.74 -29.23
CA SER A 43 -11.26 14.35 -30.22
C SER A 43 -10.47 15.09 -31.30
N ASP A 44 -9.37 15.73 -30.89
CA ASP A 44 -8.47 16.46 -31.78
C ASP A 44 -7.39 15.53 -32.35
N SER A 45 -6.66 16.01 -33.36
CA SER A 45 -5.59 15.27 -34.01
C SER A 45 -4.27 16.04 -33.97
N TYR A 46 -3.17 15.29 -33.92
CA TYR A 46 -1.84 15.80 -33.59
C TYR A 46 -0.77 15.10 -34.44
N THR A 47 0.41 15.71 -34.59
CA THR A 47 1.62 14.95 -34.95
C THR A 47 1.97 13.96 -33.85
N TRP A 48 2.80 12.95 -34.12
CA TRP A 48 3.15 11.95 -33.10
C TRP A 48 3.78 12.59 -31.84
N SER A 49 4.65 13.58 -32.02
CA SER A 49 5.31 14.29 -30.91
C SER A 49 4.30 15.10 -30.08
N GLU A 50 3.36 15.78 -30.73
CA GLU A 50 2.28 16.51 -30.05
C GLU A 50 1.32 15.55 -29.34
N ALA A 51 1.05 14.37 -29.91
CA ALA A 51 0.21 13.34 -29.29
C ALA A 51 0.83 12.78 -28.00
N VAL A 52 2.16 12.60 -27.96
CA VAL A 52 2.90 12.25 -26.73
C VAL A 52 2.65 13.32 -25.66
N ASN A 53 2.85 14.58 -25.99
CA ASN A 53 2.66 15.70 -25.06
C ASN A 53 1.19 15.82 -24.60
N TYR A 54 0.24 15.60 -25.51
CA TYR A 54 -1.19 15.62 -25.21
C TYR A 54 -1.55 14.54 -24.18
N CYS A 55 -1.19 13.28 -24.42
CA CYS A 55 -1.51 12.21 -23.45
C CYS A 55 -0.89 12.48 -22.07
N GLN A 56 0.35 13.01 -22.03
CA GLN A 56 0.99 13.42 -20.79
C GLN A 56 0.22 14.53 -20.06
N SER A 57 -0.28 15.53 -20.79
CA SER A 57 -1.04 16.66 -20.22
C SER A 57 -2.37 16.26 -19.57
N ILE A 58 -2.93 15.12 -19.97
CA ILE A 58 -4.17 14.56 -19.39
C ILE A 58 -3.90 13.42 -18.41
N GLY A 59 -2.66 13.30 -17.93
CA GLY A 59 -2.26 12.32 -16.89
C GLY A 59 -2.02 10.91 -17.41
N GLY A 60 -1.89 10.71 -18.71
CA GLY A 60 -1.62 9.41 -19.32
C GLY A 60 -0.39 9.38 -20.23
N GLN A 61 -0.31 8.34 -21.04
CA GLN A 61 0.70 8.19 -22.08
C GLN A 61 0.06 7.59 -23.33
N LEU A 62 0.72 7.71 -24.48
CA LEU A 62 0.29 6.97 -25.67
C LEU A 62 0.35 5.46 -25.38
N VAL A 63 -0.64 4.72 -25.87
CA VAL A 63 -0.73 3.29 -25.64
C VAL A 63 0.46 2.54 -26.25
N ASN A 64 1.12 1.71 -25.44
CA ASN A 64 2.07 0.68 -25.87
C ASN A 64 1.45 -0.70 -25.60
N VAL A 65 1.07 -1.42 -26.65
CA VAL A 65 0.33 -2.70 -26.57
C VAL A 65 1.26 -3.81 -26.07
N ARG A 66 1.05 -4.30 -24.84
CA ARG A 66 1.94 -5.31 -24.22
C ARG A 66 1.34 -6.72 -24.16
N SER A 67 0.03 -6.86 -24.29
CA SER A 67 -0.65 -8.16 -24.15
C SER A 67 -1.73 -8.39 -25.21
N GLY A 68 -2.06 -9.67 -25.44
CA GLY A 68 -3.13 -10.03 -26.37
C GLY A 68 -4.49 -9.53 -25.89
N ARG A 69 -4.69 -9.39 -24.58
CA ARG A 69 -5.91 -8.80 -23.99
C ARG A 69 -6.03 -7.32 -24.34
N GLU A 70 -4.93 -6.58 -24.25
CA GLU A 70 -4.89 -5.17 -24.65
C GLU A 70 -5.13 -5.02 -26.15
N TYR A 71 -4.47 -5.83 -26.98
CA TYR A 71 -4.75 -5.86 -28.42
C TYR A 71 -6.24 -6.09 -28.73
N VAL A 72 -6.86 -7.11 -28.13
CA VAL A 72 -8.29 -7.42 -28.35
C VAL A 72 -9.18 -6.28 -27.87
N PHE A 73 -8.91 -5.68 -26.72
CA PHE A 73 -9.68 -4.53 -26.24
C PHE A 73 -9.59 -3.34 -27.20
N LEU A 74 -8.39 -3.02 -27.69
CA LEU A 74 -8.17 -1.89 -28.60
C LEU A 74 -8.82 -2.09 -29.97
N THR A 75 -8.87 -3.33 -30.50
CA THR A 75 -9.61 -3.60 -31.75
C THR A 75 -11.09 -3.25 -31.61
N GLN A 76 -11.70 -3.55 -30.45
CA GLN A 76 -13.09 -3.18 -30.17
C GLN A 76 -13.25 -1.67 -29.94
N LEU A 77 -12.38 -1.07 -29.12
CA LEU A 77 -12.43 0.36 -28.77
C LEU A 77 -12.30 1.25 -30.01
N THR A 78 -11.43 0.87 -30.95
CA THR A 78 -11.15 1.63 -32.18
C THR A 78 -11.95 1.14 -33.39
N SER A 79 -12.87 0.19 -33.18
CA SER A 79 -13.63 -0.47 -34.26
C SER A 79 -14.56 0.47 -35.03
N GLN A 80 -14.82 1.69 -34.56
CA GLN A 80 -15.65 2.70 -35.24
C GLN A 80 -14.86 3.96 -35.61
N ASN A 81 -13.54 3.98 -35.35
CA ASN A 81 -12.72 5.15 -35.63
C ASN A 81 -12.46 5.27 -37.12
N LEU A 82 -12.71 6.46 -37.67
CA LEU A 82 -12.39 6.77 -39.08
C LEU A 82 -10.88 6.95 -39.30
N LEU A 83 -10.17 7.49 -38.29
CA LEU A 83 -8.73 7.72 -38.30
C LEU A 83 -8.02 6.76 -37.34
N GLN A 84 -6.81 6.34 -37.71
CA GLN A 84 -6.01 5.41 -36.92
C GLN A 84 -5.24 6.18 -35.86
N PRO A 85 -5.55 6.02 -34.56
CA PRO A 85 -4.91 6.83 -33.54
C PRO A 85 -3.45 6.42 -33.31
N TRP A 86 -2.63 7.37 -32.87
CA TRP A 86 -1.24 7.18 -32.51
C TRP A 86 -1.07 6.22 -31.32
N LEU A 87 -0.02 5.41 -31.40
CA LEU A 87 0.52 4.57 -30.33
C LEU A 87 1.91 5.08 -29.91
N GLY A 88 2.32 4.68 -28.71
CA GLY A 88 3.55 5.12 -28.07
C GLY A 88 4.80 4.39 -28.55
N TYR A 89 4.92 4.06 -29.85
CA TYR A 89 6.09 3.39 -30.43
C TYR A 89 6.78 4.27 -31.49
N SER A 90 8.11 4.22 -31.51
CA SER A 90 8.93 4.84 -32.56
C SER A 90 10.09 3.94 -33.00
N ARG A 91 10.46 4.01 -34.29
CA ARG A 91 11.62 3.33 -34.85
C ARG A 91 12.90 4.06 -34.44
N LYS A 92 13.93 3.32 -34.05
CA LYS A 92 15.27 3.85 -33.75
C LYS A 92 16.24 3.51 -34.88
N SER A 93 17.48 4.01 -34.76
CA SER A 93 18.53 3.89 -35.78
C SER A 93 18.95 2.45 -36.09
N ASP A 94 18.67 1.51 -35.18
CA ASP A 94 18.88 0.08 -35.37
C ASP A 94 17.77 -0.59 -36.20
N GLY A 95 16.75 0.18 -36.61
CA GLY A 95 15.62 -0.29 -37.40
C GLY A 95 14.48 -0.89 -36.57
N ASN A 96 14.66 -1.10 -35.27
CA ASN A 96 13.67 -1.68 -34.37
C ASN A 96 12.74 -0.60 -33.78
N PHE A 97 11.56 -1.03 -33.34
CA PHE A 97 10.59 -0.17 -32.68
C PHE A 97 10.68 -0.29 -31.16
N TYR A 98 10.57 0.84 -30.49
CA TYR A 98 10.65 0.96 -29.04
C TYR A 98 9.52 1.82 -28.50
N ASP A 99 9.01 1.44 -27.34
CA ASP A 99 8.06 2.28 -26.62
C ASP A 99 8.74 3.51 -25.99
N LEU A 100 7.94 4.40 -25.39
CA LEU A 100 8.44 5.61 -24.73
C LEU A 100 9.40 5.34 -23.55
N THR A 101 9.42 4.11 -23.02
CA THR A 101 10.32 3.66 -21.94
C THR A 101 11.58 2.97 -22.46
N GLY A 102 11.72 2.80 -23.79
CA GLY A 102 12.86 2.14 -24.41
C GLY A 102 12.76 0.61 -24.48
N TYR A 103 11.59 0.03 -24.22
CA TYR A 103 11.37 -1.41 -24.40
C TYR A 103 11.08 -1.74 -25.86
N SER A 104 11.75 -2.78 -26.38
CA SER A 104 11.61 -3.21 -27.76
C SER A 104 10.23 -3.82 -28.01
N ALA A 105 9.62 -3.45 -29.13
CA ALA A 105 8.36 -4.00 -29.64
C ALA A 105 8.57 -5.34 -30.38
N TYR A 106 9.41 -6.23 -29.84
CA TYR A 106 9.84 -7.46 -30.52
C TYR A 106 8.67 -8.41 -30.85
N TYR A 107 7.63 -8.45 -29.99
CA TYR A 107 6.42 -9.25 -30.18
C TYR A 107 5.18 -8.37 -30.48
N ALA A 108 5.36 -7.29 -31.23
CA ALA A 108 4.27 -6.38 -31.55
C ALA A 108 3.20 -7.00 -32.46
N TYR A 109 1.93 -6.66 -32.19
CA TYR A 109 0.74 -7.08 -32.94
C TYR A 109 0.60 -6.32 -34.27
N TRP A 110 1.63 -6.40 -35.13
CA TRP A 110 1.66 -5.76 -36.44
C TRP A 110 0.51 -6.24 -37.34
N ALA A 111 -0.07 -5.30 -38.09
CA ALA A 111 -1.01 -5.65 -39.15
C ALA A 111 -0.29 -6.39 -40.29
N GLN A 112 -1.04 -7.11 -41.12
CA GLN A 112 -0.47 -7.80 -42.27
C GLN A 112 0.26 -6.83 -43.19
N GLY A 113 1.54 -7.10 -43.46
CA GLY A 113 2.41 -6.27 -44.31
C GLY A 113 3.21 -5.19 -43.57
N GLU A 114 3.11 -5.12 -42.23
CA GLU A 114 3.88 -4.22 -41.38
C GLU A 114 4.95 -5.00 -40.58
N PRO A 115 6.02 -4.34 -40.09
CA PRO A 115 6.33 -2.92 -40.23
C PRO A 115 6.87 -2.54 -41.62
N SER A 116 6.25 -1.56 -42.26
CA SER A 116 6.72 -1.00 -43.54
C SER A 116 7.86 0.01 -43.35
N GLY A 117 8.59 0.33 -44.41
CA GLY A 117 9.64 1.38 -44.39
C GLY A 117 9.11 2.82 -44.49
N ASN A 118 7.80 3.02 -44.52
CA ASN A 118 7.18 4.32 -44.78
C ASN A 118 6.91 5.11 -43.49
N GLY A 119 7.97 5.45 -42.78
CA GLY A 119 7.92 6.23 -41.55
C GLY A 119 8.47 5.48 -40.33
N ASP A 120 8.38 6.18 -39.19
CA ASP A 120 9.04 5.76 -37.96
C ASP A 120 8.09 5.74 -36.75
N CYS A 121 6.84 6.15 -36.88
CA CYS A 121 5.87 6.18 -35.78
C CYS A 121 4.75 5.16 -36.02
N VAL A 122 4.00 4.82 -34.97
CA VAL A 122 3.04 3.72 -35.04
C VAL A 122 1.62 4.19 -34.74
N THR A 123 0.67 3.80 -35.58
CA THR A 123 -0.78 3.95 -35.34
C THR A 123 -1.44 2.59 -35.13
N PHE A 124 -2.68 2.58 -34.63
CA PHE A 124 -3.47 1.36 -34.47
C PHE A 124 -4.68 1.33 -35.41
N GLN A 125 -4.83 0.26 -36.17
CA GLN A 125 -5.99 0.03 -37.03
C GLN A 125 -6.93 -1.01 -36.41
N GLY A 126 -8.14 -0.59 -36.03
CA GLY A 126 -9.18 -1.46 -35.46
C GLY A 126 -10.09 -2.16 -36.46
N GLN A 127 -10.06 -1.78 -37.74
CA GLN A 127 -10.90 -2.32 -38.80
C GLN A 127 -10.07 -2.77 -40.02
N ASN A 128 -10.49 -3.82 -40.75
CA ASN A 128 -9.91 -4.25 -42.05
C ASN A 128 -8.37 -4.31 -42.06
N ASN A 129 -7.80 -5.49 -41.74
CA ASN A 129 -6.37 -5.70 -41.47
C ASN A 129 -5.94 -5.04 -40.16
N THR A 130 -6.41 -5.60 -39.04
CA THR A 130 -6.24 -5.06 -37.70
C THR A 130 -4.81 -5.18 -37.20
N GLY A 131 -4.33 -4.14 -36.50
CA GLY A 131 -3.04 -4.18 -35.81
C GLY A 131 -2.27 -2.88 -35.88
N LEU A 132 -1.01 -2.96 -35.47
CA LEU A 132 -0.06 -1.85 -35.47
C LEU A 132 0.36 -1.56 -36.91
N ARG A 133 0.48 -0.27 -37.25
CA ARG A 133 0.92 0.20 -38.56
C ARG A 133 1.99 1.26 -38.46
N VAL A 134 2.96 1.21 -39.36
CA VAL A 134 3.97 2.26 -39.48
C VAL A 134 3.36 3.45 -40.23
N THR A 135 3.59 4.65 -39.71
CA THR A 135 3.05 5.89 -40.25
C THR A 135 4.09 7.01 -40.10
N PRO A 136 4.25 7.91 -41.09
CA PRO A 136 5.13 9.06 -40.96
C PRO A 136 4.75 9.94 -39.76
N CYS A 137 5.71 10.24 -38.89
CA CYS A 137 5.47 10.91 -37.60
C CYS A 137 4.85 12.31 -37.71
N TYR A 138 4.98 12.96 -38.86
CA TYR A 138 4.42 14.29 -39.15
C TYR A 138 2.95 14.25 -39.59
N ASN A 139 2.36 13.06 -39.78
CA ASN A 139 0.94 12.95 -40.07
C ASN A 139 0.09 13.44 -38.88
N ILE A 140 -1.11 13.90 -39.18
CA ILE A 140 -2.05 14.37 -38.15
C ILE A 140 -3.07 13.25 -37.89
N GLN A 141 -3.01 12.66 -36.70
CA GLN A 141 -3.91 11.58 -36.27
C GLN A 141 -4.37 11.81 -34.82
N PRO A 142 -5.51 11.23 -34.40
CA PRO A 142 -5.91 11.24 -33.00
C PRO A 142 -4.86 10.55 -32.12
N ALA A 143 -4.79 10.91 -30.85
CA ALA A 143 -3.97 10.24 -29.85
C ALA A 143 -4.80 9.16 -29.15
N LEU A 144 -4.27 7.93 -29.06
CA LEU A 144 -4.84 6.89 -28.20
C LEU A 144 -4.02 6.85 -26.91
N CYS A 145 -4.61 7.35 -25.83
CA CYS A 145 -3.97 7.45 -24.53
C CYS A 145 -4.44 6.32 -23.61
N LYS A 146 -3.54 5.83 -22.75
CA LYS A 146 -3.88 5.06 -21.55
C LYS A 146 -3.34 5.70 -20.29
N GLN A 147 -4.03 5.48 -19.19
CA GLN A 147 -3.54 5.75 -17.85
C GLN A 147 -4.03 4.66 -16.89
N MET A 148 -3.37 4.57 -15.74
CA MET A 148 -3.85 3.73 -14.65
C MET A 148 -5.24 4.20 -14.19
N PRO A 149 -6.05 3.28 -13.65
CA PRO A 149 -7.33 3.67 -13.09
C PRO A 149 -7.12 4.69 -11.96
N ALA A 150 -8.09 5.58 -11.77
CA ALA A 150 -8.14 6.55 -10.69
C ALA A 150 -8.13 5.90 -9.28
N LEU A 151 -8.10 4.56 -9.21
CA LEU A 151 -7.82 3.77 -8.02
C LEU A 151 -6.50 4.11 -7.34
N CYS A 152 -5.52 4.58 -8.10
CA CYS A 152 -4.19 4.91 -7.60
C CYS A 152 -3.81 6.32 -8.03
N PRO A 153 -4.34 7.37 -7.36
CA PRO A 153 -3.85 8.71 -7.59
C PRO A 153 -2.36 8.78 -7.25
N ASN A 154 -1.62 9.71 -7.86
CA ASN A 154 -0.16 9.88 -7.70
C ASN A 154 0.33 9.73 -6.26
N THR A 155 -0.47 10.10 -5.25
CA THR A 155 -0.23 9.75 -3.84
C THR A 155 -1.55 9.75 -3.07
N THR A 156 -1.81 8.69 -2.29
CA THR A 156 -2.94 8.65 -1.34
C THR A 156 -2.41 8.86 0.08
N GLN A 157 -2.87 9.91 0.75
CA GLN A 157 -2.43 10.25 2.11
C GLN A 157 -3.37 9.66 3.17
N TYR A 158 -2.77 9.07 4.21
CA TYR A 158 -3.43 8.52 5.39
C TYR A 158 -2.84 9.12 6.67
N GLY A 159 -3.60 8.99 7.76
CA GLY A 159 -3.19 9.45 9.08
C GLY A 159 -3.36 10.96 9.27
N GLY A 160 -2.38 11.61 9.88
CA GLY A 160 -2.38 13.06 10.15
C GLY A 160 -1.89 13.41 11.56
N THR A 161 -1.92 14.69 11.90
CA THR A 161 -1.38 15.25 13.16
C THR A 161 -2.01 14.67 14.43
N TYR A 162 -3.19 14.07 14.34
CA TYR A 162 -3.92 13.49 15.48
C TYR A 162 -4.26 12.01 15.29
N THR A 163 -3.98 11.43 14.12
CA THR A 163 -4.38 10.07 13.79
C THR A 163 -3.27 9.10 14.16
N ARG A 164 -3.57 8.12 15.01
CA ARG A 164 -2.58 7.15 15.51
C ARG A 164 -2.76 5.74 15.01
N SER A 165 -3.77 5.45 14.21
CA SER A 165 -3.95 4.12 13.63
C SER A 165 -4.84 4.19 12.41
N GLY A 166 -4.81 3.12 11.61
CA GLY A 166 -5.68 2.99 10.47
C GLY A 166 -5.49 1.65 9.75
N VAL A 167 -6.36 1.44 8.78
CA VAL A 167 -6.36 0.27 7.91
C VAL A 167 -6.33 0.76 6.46
N ILE A 168 -5.46 0.17 5.66
CA ILE A 168 -5.32 0.42 4.23
C ILE A 168 -5.42 -0.92 3.52
N THR A 169 -6.08 -0.98 2.37
CA THR A 169 -6.26 -2.23 1.62
C THR A 169 -5.80 -2.05 0.18
N SER A 170 -5.36 -3.15 -0.44
CA SER A 170 -5.11 -3.16 -1.88
C SER A 170 -6.39 -2.80 -2.64
N PRO A 171 -6.30 -2.11 -3.80
CA PRO A 171 -7.45 -1.85 -4.65
C PRO A 171 -8.15 -3.17 -5.00
N GLY A 172 -9.47 -3.24 -4.82
CA GLY A 172 -10.26 -4.46 -5.09
C GLY A 172 -10.44 -5.41 -3.91
N TYR A 173 -9.71 -5.23 -2.80
CA TYR A 173 -9.89 -6.03 -1.58
C TYR A 173 -11.33 -5.90 -1.02
N PRO A 174 -11.97 -6.97 -0.51
CA PRO A 174 -11.44 -8.31 -0.22
C PRO A 174 -11.42 -9.30 -1.41
N ASP A 175 -11.82 -8.85 -2.59
CA ASP A 175 -11.66 -9.61 -3.84
C ASP A 175 -10.23 -9.46 -4.38
N GLN A 176 -9.99 -9.88 -5.62
CA GLN A 176 -8.66 -9.78 -6.20
C GLN A 176 -8.28 -8.33 -6.54
N TYR A 177 -6.98 -8.02 -6.46
CA TYR A 177 -6.46 -6.76 -6.95
C TYR A 177 -6.42 -6.71 -8.47
N TYR A 178 -6.06 -5.55 -9.02
CA TYR A 178 -6.02 -5.29 -10.45
C TYR A 178 -4.60 -5.39 -11.01
N ASN A 179 -4.47 -5.67 -12.30
CA ASN A 179 -3.17 -5.63 -12.97
C ASN A 179 -2.72 -4.17 -13.17
N ASN A 180 -1.42 -3.98 -13.39
CA ASN A 180 -0.77 -2.71 -13.71
C ASN A 180 -1.05 -1.59 -12.70
N LEU A 181 -1.07 -1.93 -11.41
CA LEU A 181 -1.13 -0.96 -10.33
C LEU A 181 0.25 -0.37 -10.08
N ASP A 182 0.29 0.92 -9.75
CA ASP A 182 1.46 1.64 -9.25
C ASP A 182 0.98 2.66 -8.21
N CYS A 183 0.61 2.14 -7.06
CA CYS A 183 -0.15 2.87 -6.04
C CYS A 183 0.79 3.34 -4.95
N LEU A 184 0.93 4.66 -4.78
CA LEU A 184 1.74 5.25 -3.72
C LEU A 184 0.88 5.64 -2.51
N TYR A 185 1.25 5.13 -1.34
CA TYR A 185 0.59 5.37 -0.07
C TYR A 185 1.53 6.10 0.87
N TYR A 186 1.05 7.16 1.49
CA TYR A 186 1.80 7.96 2.46
C TYR A 186 1.05 8.04 3.78
N ILE A 187 1.68 7.60 4.87
CA ILE A 187 1.13 7.65 6.23
C ILE A 187 1.88 8.72 7.02
N THR A 188 1.11 9.59 7.69
CA THR A 188 1.64 10.54 8.69
C THR A 188 1.01 10.31 10.04
N SER A 189 1.75 10.64 11.09
CA SER A 189 1.28 10.52 12.48
C SER A 189 1.73 11.74 13.30
N PRO A 190 1.26 11.91 14.56
CA PRO A 190 1.63 13.04 15.39
C PRO A 190 3.16 13.21 15.54
N PRO A 191 3.69 14.43 15.70
CA PRO A 191 5.12 14.61 16.00
C PRO A 191 5.54 13.85 17.27
N GLY A 192 6.75 13.27 17.24
CA GLY A 192 7.25 12.48 18.38
C GLY A 192 6.68 11.06 18.45
N THR A 193 6.14 10.53 17.34
CA THR A 193 5.77 9.12 17.22
C THR A 193 6.60 8.40 16.15
N TYR A 194 6.46 7.09 16.10
CA TYR A 194 6.92 6.23 15.00
C TYR A 194 5.79 5.28 14.59
N ILE A 195 5.78 4.83 13.34
CA ILE A 195 4.70 4.05 12.74
C ILE A 195 5.13 2.58 12.66
N THR A 196 4.34 1.70 13.25
CA THR A 196 4.37 0.25 12.99
C THR A 196 3.27 -0.11 12.00
N ILE A 197 3.57 -0.93 10.99
CA ILE A 197 2.61 -1.39 9.99
C ILE A 197 2.72 -2.90 9.80
N GLU A 198 1.59 -3.59 9.71
CA GLU A 198 1.51 -5.04 9.49
C GLU A 198 0.58 -5.37 8.32
N PHE A 199 1.04 -6.23 7.43
CA PHE A 199 0.27 -6.74 6.29
C PHE A 199 -0.29 -8.13 6.62
N SER A 200 -1.61 -8.22 6.81
CA SER A 200 -2.30 -9.49 7.06
C SER A 200 -3.80 -9.39 6.70
N PRO A 201 -4.33 -10.27 5.82
CA PRO A 201 -3.61 -11.31 5.09
C PRO A 201 -2.70 -10.71 3.99
N TRP A 202 -1.73 -11.49 3.53
CA TRP A 202 -0.87 -11.17 2.38
C TRP A 202 -1.00 -12.27 1.32
N VAL A 203 -1.71 -11.98 0.24
CA VAL A 203 -1.94 -12.90 -0.88
C VAL A 203 -1.71 -12.14 -2.18
N VAL A 204 -0.45 -12.06 -2.59
CA VAL A 204 0.03 -11.30 -3.74
C VAL A 204 0.87 -12.22 -4.62
N GLU A 205 0.81 -12.03 -5.94
CA GLU A 205 1.57 -12.84 -6.89
C GLU A 205 3.06 -12.76 -6.58
N TYR A 206 3.68 -13.93 -6.43
CA TYR A 206 5.08 -14.02 -6.07
C TYR A 206 5.99 -13.60 -7.24
N TRP A 207 7.02 -12.79 -6.93
CA TRP A 207 8.05 -12.25 -7.84
C TRP A 207 7.64 -11.12 -8.80
N TYR A 208 6.35 -10.95 -9.09
CA TYR A 208 5.88 -9.99 -10.09
C TYR A 208 5.18 -8.80 -9.47
N ASP A 209 4.48 -9.04 -8.36
CA ASP A 209 3.73 -8.04 -7.63
C ASP A 209 4.32 -7.86 -6.23
N TYR A 210 4.47 -6.62 -5.80
CA TYR A 210 5.24 -6.33 -4.59
C TYR A 210 4.81 -5.03 -3.91
N VAL A 211 5.06 -4.98 -2.60
CA VAL A 211 5.01 -3.76 -1.81
C VAL A 211 6.39 -3.43 -1.31
N PHE A 212 6.89 -2.23 -1.60
CA PHE A 212 8.11 -1.72 -0.98
C PHE A 212 7.78 -0.61 0.01
N LEU A 213 8.44 -0.67 1.16
CA LEU A 213 8.29 0.28 2.25
C LEU A 213 9.55 1.13 2.41
N PHE A 214 9.34 2.42 2.71
CA PHE A 214 10.36 3.42 2.90
C PHE A 214 10.13 4.19 4.20
N ASP A 215 11.22 4.40 4.95
CA ASP A 215 11.22 5.12 6.23
C ASP A 215 11.28 6.63 6.04
N GLY A 216 10.15 7.20 5.61
CA GLY A 216 10.04 8.63 5.39
C GLY A 216 8.84 9.04 4.55
N PRO A 217 8.78 10.33 4.17
CA PRO A 217 7.67 10.91 3.42
C PRO A 217 7.60 10.56 1.93
N ASP A 218 8.64 9.95 1.35
CA ASP A 218 8.64 9.52 -0.04
C ASP A 218 9.65 8.38 -0.30
N PHE A 219 9.73 7.91 -1.55
CA PHE A 219 10.60 6.80 -1.98
C PHE A 219 12.10 7.15 -2.05
N THR A 220 12.50 8.40 -1.79
CA THR A 220 13.92 8.80 -1.69
C THR A 220 14.51 8.50 -0.32
N TYR A 221 13.67 8.16 0.65
CA TYR A 221 14.05 7.78 2.01
C TYR A 221 14.50 6.30 2.09
N PRO A 222 15.12 5.86 3.20
CA PRO A 222 15.67 4.51 3.31
C PRO A 222 14.61 3.42 3.11
N TYR A 223 14.89 2.44 2.23
CA TYR A 223 14.09 1.23 2.08
C TYR A 223 14.16 0.37 3.36
N ILE A 224 13.01 -0.02 3.91
CA ILE A 224 12.92 -0.82 5.14
C ILE A 224 12.42 -2.26 4.92
N GLY A 225 11.97 -2.58 3.72
CA GLY A 225 11.65 -3.95 3.33
C GLY A 225 10.39 -4.09 2.48
N GLU A 226 10.02 -5.34 2.27
CA GLU A 226 8.84 -5.79 1.53
C GLU A 226 8.17 -6.93 2.30
N PRO A 227 6.83 -7.02 2.32
CA PRO A 227 6.13 -8.17 2.91
C PRO A 227 6.42 -9.44 2.11
N LEU A 228 6.76 -10.52 2.81
CA LEU A 228 7.20 -11.79 2.20
C LEU A 228 6.17 -12.92 2.37
N GLY A 229 4.99 -12.64 2.94
CA GLY A 229 3.90 -13.60 3.10
C GLY A 229 4.12 -14.59 4.25
N LEU A 230 3.56 -15.80 4.10
CA LEU A 230 3.36 -16.79 5.18
C LEU A 230 4.62 -17.16 5.98
N TYR A 231 5.81 -17.11 5.37
CA TYR A 231 7.06 -17.53 6.01
C TYR A 231 8.04 -16.39 6.25
N GLY A 232 7.64 -15.15 5.99
CA GLY A 232 8.52 -14.00 6.07
C GLY A 232 7.99 -12.87 6.95
N LYS A 233 8.76 -11.79 7.00
CA LYS A 233 8.42 -10.59 7.75
C LYS A 233 7.31 -9.83 7.02
N ASN A 234 6.21 -9.57 7.70
CA ASN A 234 5.09 -8.75 7.19
C ASN A 234 4.82 -7.50 8.04
N SER A 235 5.62 -7.27 9.08
CA SER A 235 5.51 -6.14 9.99
C SER A 235 6.75 -5.26 9.93
N PHE A 236 6.59 -3.95 9.79
CA PHE A 236 7.66 -2.97 9.63
C PHE A 236 7.48 -1.79 10.57
N GLU A 237 8.56 -1.05 10.80
CA GLU A 237 8.61 0.08 11.71
C GLU A 237 9.40 1.22 11.06
N SER A 238 8.87 2.44 11.10
CA SER A 238 9.59 3.66 10.73
C SER A 238 10.42 4.19 11.90
N SER A 239 11.43 5.00 11.62
CA SER A 239 12.22 5.69 12.65
C SER A 239 11.55 6.96 13.17
N ASN A 240 10.53 7.47 12.47
CA ASN A 240 9.82 8.70 12.80
C ASN A 240 8.35 8.66 12.37
N ASN A 241 7.65 9.78 12.44
CA ASN A 241 6.20 9.89 12.29
C ASN A 241 5.68 9.81 10.84
N SER A 242 6.48 9.33 9.90
CA SER A 242 6.15 9.19 8.48
C SER A 242 6.59 7.84 7.94
N LEU A 243 5.75 7.22 7.10
CA LEU A 243 6.05 5.99 6.39
C LEU A 243 5.42 6.05 5.01
N THR A 244 6.16 5.65 3.98
CA THR A 244 5.67 5.58 2.61
C THR A 244 5.80 4.16 2.10
N PHE A 245 4.81 3.67 1.36
CA PHE A 245 4.93 2.41 0.65
C PHE A 245 4.21 2.48 -0.67
N PHE A 246 4.64 1.68 -1.63
CA PHE A 246 3.92 1.53 -2.89
C PHE A 246 3.53 0.09 -3.14
N PHE A 247 2.43 -0.11 -3.87
CA PHE A 247 2.00 -1.41 -4.36
C PHE A 247 2.06 -1.41 -5.88
N TYR A 248 2.96 -2.23 -6.42
CA TYR A 248 3.15 -2.42 -7.85
C TYR A 248 2.62 -3.79 -8.26
N THR A 249 1.94 -3.85 -9.41
CA THR A 249 1.55 -5.12 -10.03
C THR A 249 1.86 -5.14 -11.52
N ASP A 250 2.15 -6.31 -12.06
CA ASP A 250 2.44 -6.49 -13.47
C ASP A 250 1.16 -6.58 -14.33
N SER A 251 1.27 -6.96 -15.60
CA SER A 251 0.17 -6.97 -16.56
C SER A 251 -0.73 -8.21 -16.54
N ILE A 252 -0.38 -9.26 -15.80
CA ILE A 252 -1.06 -10.55 -15.75
C ILE A 252 -1.06 -11.13 -14.35
N ILE A 253 -2.06 -11.97 -14.07
CA ILE A 253 -2.21 -12.70 -12.79
C ILE A 253 -2.47 -11.74 -11.62
N THR A 254 -3.48 -12.08 -10.84
CA THR A 254 -3.91 -11.28 -9.69
C THR A 254 -4.39 -12.22 -8.61
N ASP A 255 -4.15 -11.85 -7.36
CA ASP A 255 -4.59 -12.58 -6.17
C ASP A 255 -5.46 -11.68 -5.27
N LYS A 256 -5.87 -12.16 -4.09
CA LYS A 256 -6.75 -11.44 -3.15
C LYS A 256 -6.18 -10.13 -2.59
N GLY A 257 -4.88 -9.93 -2.69
CA GLY A 257 -4.19 -8.73 -2.22
C GLY A 257 -3.93 -8.74 -0.73
N TRP A 258 -4.04 -7.57 -0.11
CA TRP A 258 -3.57 -7.33 1.24
C TRP A 258 -4.41 -6.33 2.02
N GLN A 259 -4.34 -6.46 3.34
CA GLN A 259 -4.78 -5.46 4.30
C GLN A 259 -3.59 -5.06 5.18
N ALA A 260 -3.30 -3.77 5.24
CA ALA A 260 -2.27 -3.19 6.06
C ALA A 260 -2.90 -2.46 7.25
N THR A 261 -2.62 -2.94 8.46
CA THR A 261 -3.00 -2.25 9.70
C THR A 261 -1.79 -1.51 10.23
N TRP A 262 -1.93 -0.22 10.50
CA TRP A 262 -0.85 0.60 11.03
C TRP A 262 -1.23 1.26 12.34
N THR A 263 -0.23 1.54 13.17
CA THR A 263 -0.37 2.21 14.47
C THR A 263 0.86 3.09 14.73
N ALA A 264 0.66 4.27 15.30
CA ALA A 264 1.69 5.22 15.66
C ALA A 264 1.91 5.21 17.18
N LYS A 265 3.08 4.73 17.59
CA LYS A 265 3.50 4.63 18.98
C LYS A 265 4.31 5.85 19.39
N ALA A 266 4.20 6.26 20.64
CA ALA A 266 4.99 7.38 21.15
C ALA A 266 6.50 7.04 21.15
N ASN A 267 7.34 8.00 20.77
CA ASN A 267 8.80 7.89 20.94
C ASN A 267 9.13 8.07 22.42
N THR A 268 9.31 6.95 23.10
CA THR A 268 9.49 6.89 24.54
C THR A 268 10.86 6.29 24.88
N PRO A 269 11.89 7.14 25.13
CA PRO A 269 13.23 6.66 25.48
C PRO A 269 13.22 5.71 26.69
N PRO A 270 14.09 4.68 26.72
CA PRO A 270 14.19 3.80 27.87
C PRO A 270 14.65 4.53 29.13
N ILE A 271 14.17 4.08 30.29
CA ILE A 271 14.61 4.59 31.60
C ILE A 271 15.55 3.57 32.22
N SER A 272 16.76 4.00 32.57
CA SER A 272 17.75 3.14 33.25
C SER A 272 17.94 3.57 34.69
N GLN A 273 17.81 2.64 35.64
CA GLN A 273 18.16 2.83 37.05
C GLN A 273 19.26 1.87 37.48
N SER A 274 20.18 2.36 38.31
CA SER A 274 21.21 1.54 38.92
C SER A 274 21.51 1.96 40.35
N GLY A 275 22.02 1.02 41.16
CA GLY A 275 22.42 1.28 42.53
C GLY A 275 21.89 0.26 43.54
N LEU A 276 21.69 0.73 44.77
CA LEU A 276 21.28 -0.10 45.92
C LEU A 276 19.75 -0.25 46.02
N ASN A 277 18.99 0.71 45.50
CA ASN A 277 17.54 0.70 45.46
C ASN A 277 17.03 1.73 44.44
N GLY A 278 15.74 1.64 44.13
CA GLY A 278 15.05 2.61 43.31
C GLY A 278 13.54 2.40 43.30
N SER A 279 12.84 3.28 42.60
CA SER A 279 11.39 3.19 42.39
C SER A 279 11.06 3.61 40.96
N LEU A 280 10.04 2.98 40.39
CA LEU A 280 9.56 3.23 39.04
C LEU A 280 8.04 3.25 39.04
N THR A 281 7.48 4.04 38.13
CA THR A 281 6.04 4.10 37.90
C THR A 281 5.76 4.08 36.40
N SER A 282 4.51 3.81 36.04
CA SER A 282 3.99 4.21 34.75
C SER A 282 4.09 5.73 34.58
N ASP A 283 4.15 6.19 33.34
CA ASP A 283 4.08 7.62 33.02
C ASP A 283 2.76 8.20 33.60
N ASN A 284 2.79 9.46 34.05
CA ASN A 284 1.69 10.21 34.68
C ASN A 284 1.17 9.71 36.04
N TYR A 285 1.64 8.57 36.56
CA TYR A 285 1.21 8.03 37.86
C TYR A 285 1.30 9.11 38.98
N PRO A 286 0.25 9.30 39.80
CA PRO A 286 -0.91 8.42 40.00
C PRO A 286 -2.12 8.74 39.10
N ASN A 287 -1.96 9.53 38.04
CA ASN A 287 -3.00 9.73 37.03
C ASN A 287 -2.89 8.64 35.94
N ASP A 288 -3.88 8.62 35.04
CA ASP A 288 -3.93 7.63 33.98
C ASP A 288 -2.74 7.74 33.00
N TYR A 289 -2.18 6.60 32.60
CA TYR A 289 -1.08 6.54 31.63
C TYR A 289 -1.55 6.92 30.21
N ASP A 290 -0.61 7.26 29.33
CA ASP A 290 -0.93 7.62 27.94
C ASP A 290 -1.27 6.38 27.07
N SER A 291 -2.16 6.56 26.09
CA SER A 291 -2.45 5.58 25.03
C SER A 291 -1.25 5.38 24.08
N TYR A 292 -1.13 4.20 23.45
CA TYR A 292 -0.07 3.88 22.48
C TYR A 292 1.36 4.04 23.04
N THR A 293 1.53 3.78 24.34
CA THR A 293 2.80 3.88 25.03
C THR A 293 3.60 2.59 24.83
N GLU A 294 4.91 2.71 24.59
CA GLU A 294 5.84 1.59 24.66
C GLU A 294 7.10 2.00 25.43
N ARG A 295 7.13 1.77 26.74
CA ARG A 295 8.26 2.19 27.60
C ARG A 295 9.09 0.99 28.05
N ILE A 296 10.40 1.09 27.93
CA ILE A 296 11.35 0.10 28.44
C ILE A 296 12.06 0.65 29.67
N TYR A 297 12.25 -0.19 30.69
CA TYR A 297 12.95 0.14 31.91
C TYR A 297 14.09 -0.87 32.12
N TYR A 298 15.30 -0.38 32.35
CA TYR A 298 16.47 -1.19 32.67
C TYR A 298 16.85 -0.98 34.13
N ILE A 299 16.90 -2.05 34.91
CA ILE A 299 17.34 -2.02 36.30
C ILE A 299 18.64 -2.81 36.39
N SER A 300 19.64 -2.26 37.07
CA SER A 300 20.90 -2.94 37.33
C SER A 300 21.44 -2.66 38.73
N THR A 301 22.16 -3.62 39.29
CA THR A 301 22.88 -3.45 40.55
C THR A 301 24.30 -4.04 40.43
N SER A 302 25.07 -3.96 41.50
CA SER A 302 26.45 -4.44 41.55
C SER A 302 26.53 -5.93 41.21
N PHE A 303 27.60 -6.32 40.51
CA PHE A 303 27.85 -7.71 40.18
C PHE A 303 27.89 -8.58 41.45
N GLY A 304 27.28 -9.77 41.40
CA GLY A 304 27.19 -10.69 42.53
C GLY A 304 25.96 -10.48 43.43
N PHE A 305 25.21 -9.40 43.25
CA PHE A 305 23.96 -9.14 43.97
C PHE A 305 22.72 -9.45 43.13
N LYS A 306 21.57 -9.53 43.80
CA LYS A 306 20.26 -9.73 43.19
C LYS A 306 19.40 -8.49 43.33
N ILE A 307 18.33 -8.40 42.53
CA ILE A 307 17.33 -7.35 42.59
C ILE A 307 16.07 -7.96 43.17
N ASN A 308 15.64 -7.47 44.32
CA ASN A 308 14.33 -7.76 44.88
C ASN A 308 13.38 -6.64 44.43
N LEU A 309 12.40 -6.97 43.59
CA LEU A 309 11.43 -6.05 43.03
C LEU A 309 10.04 -6.32 43.62
N THR A 310 9.37 -5.25 44.03
CA THR A 310 8.00 -5.28 44.56
C THR A 310 7.14 -4.26 43.82
N ILE A 311 6.10 -4.73 43.14
CA ILE A 311 5.02 -3.90 42.62
C ILE A 311 4.02 -3.67 43.74
N THR A 312 3.81 -2.41 44.11
CA THR A 312 2.97 -2.00 45.24
C THR A 312 1.57 -1.56 44.83
N ASP A 313 1.42 -1.04 43.61
CA ASP A 313 0.14 -0.68 43.03
C ASP A 313 0.11 -1.08 41.55
N PHE A 314 -1.04 -1.54 41.05
CA PHE A 314 -1.18 -2.04 39.68
C PHE A 314 -2.65 -2.06 39.24
N ILE A 315 -3.00 -1.14 38.35
CA ILE A 315 -4.30 -1.02 37.69
C ILE A 315 -4.07 -0.67 36.22
N THR A 316 -4.18 -1.66 35.34
CA THR A 316 -4.16 -1.48 33.88
C THR A 316 -5.40 -2.10 33.23
N GLU A 317 -5.63 -1.82 31.95
CA GLU A 317 -6.62 -2.58 31.19
C GLU A 317 -6.23 -4.07 31.11
N ALA A 318 -7.16 -4.96 31.43
CA ALA A 318 -6.89 -6.40 31.44
C ALA A 318 -6.68 -6.94 30.03
N ASN A 319 -5.56 -7.63 29.81
CA ASN A 319 -5.11 -8.26 28.56
C ASN A 319 -4.65 -7.33 27.41
N TYR A 320 -4.92 -6.03 27.49
CA TYR A 320 -4.55 -5.07 26.44
C TYR A 320 -3.35 -4.20 26.86
N ASP A 321 -3.38 -3.69 28.09
CA ASP A 321 -2.30 -2.86 28.65
C ASP A 321 -1.46 -3.66 29.63
N VAL A 322 -0.20 -3.84 29.29
CA VAL A 322 0.61 -4.94 29.83
C VAL A 322 1.98 -4.46 30.29
N LEU A 323 2.34 -4.81 31.52
CA LEU A 323 3.71 -4.72 32.04
C LEU A 323 4.37 -6.10 31.97
N ARG A 324 5.39 -6.22 31.12
CA ARG A 324 6.23 -7.41 31.01
C ARG A 324 7.49 -7.25 31.83
N VAL A 325 7.87 -8.30 32.55
CA VAL A 325 9.10 -8.37 33.36
C VAL A 325 9.99 -9.46 32.79
N TYR A 326 11.27 -9.14 32.55
CA TYR A 326 12.24 -10.03 31.93
C TYR A 326 13.48 -10.20 32.82
N ASN A 327 13.94 -11.44 32.95
CA ASN A 327 15.22 -11.78 33.58
C ASN A 327 16.36 -11.73 32.55
N SER A 328 16.49 -10.60 31.87
CA SER A 328 17.52 -10.32 30.87
C SER A 328 17.89 -8.84 30.93
N SER A 329 19.07 -8.48 30.43
CA SER A 329 19.51 -7.08 30.32
C SER A 329 18.86 -6.32 29.15
N THR A 330 18.07 -7.02 28.34
CA THR A 330 17.32 -6.50 27.18
C THR A 330 15.90 -7.08 27.16
N VAL A 331 15.02 -6.55 26.31
CA VAL A 331 13.71 -7.17 26.04
C VAL A 331 13.94 -8.44 25.24
N ASN A 332 13.64 -9.60 25.85
CA ASN A 332 13.78 -10.90 25.21
C ASN A 332 12.74 -11.88 25.77
N ASP A 333 11.78 -12.27 24.94
CA ASP A 333 10.63 -13.08 25.36
C ASP A 333 11.01 -14.49 25.83
N ASN A 334 12.19 -15.01 25.50
CA ASN A 334 12.69 -16.28 26.06
C ASN A 334 13.00 -16.19 27.56
N TYR A 335 13.15 -14.98 28.10
CA TYR A 335 13.42 -14.70 29.51
C TYR A 335 12.27 -13.94 30.19
N LEU A 336 11.06 -14.00 29.61
CA LEU A 336 9.86 -13.41 30.20
C LEU A 336 9.51 -14.12 31.52
N VAL A 337 9.45 -13.33 32.59
CA VAL A 337 9.14 -13.78 33.95
C VAL A 337 7.65 -13.57 34.26
N ALA A 338 7.11 -12.42 33.84
CA ALA A 338 5.73 -12.07 34.13
C ALA A 338 5.13 -11.23 33.00
N ASN A 339 3.85 -11.46 32.73
CA ASN A 339 3.03 -10.75 31.74
C ASN A 339 1.80 -10.20 32.47
N LEU A 340 1.92 -9.02 33.06
CA LEU A 340 1.00 -8.50 34.06
C LEU A 340 -0.01 -7.53 33.42
N SER A 341 -1.29 -7.70 33.70
CA SER A 341 -2.36 -6.78 33.28
C SER A 341 -3.56 -6.86 34.23
N GLY A 342 -4.47 -5.88 34.17
CA GLY A 342 -5.66 -5.80 35.01
C GLY A 342 -5.40 -5.13 36.36
N SER A 343 -6.25 -5.42 37.36
CA SER A 343 -6.20 -4.75 38.67
C SER A 343 -5.91 -5.68 39.86
N SER A 344 -5.66 -6.97 39.62
CA SER A 344 -5.46 -7.98 40.67
C SER A 344 -4.03 -8.53 40.68
N VAL A 345 -3.05 -7.65 40.45
CA VAL A 345 -1.63 -7.99 40.39
C VAL A 345 -0.90 -7.61 41.69
N ALA A 346 -1.10 -6.40 42.20
CA ALA A 346 -0.40 -5.93 43.37
C ALA A 346 -0.97 -6.54 44.68
N PRO A 347 -0.12 -6.89 45.67
CA PRO A 347 1.34 -6.83 45.62
C PRO A 347 1.93 -8.01 44.82
N TRP A 348 2.93 -7.71 43.98
CA TRP A 348 3.67 -8.74 43.24
C TRP A 348 5.17 -8.60 43.53
N ASN A 349 5.84 -9.72 43.79
CA ASN A 349 7.26 -9.72 44.19
C ASN A 349 8.08 -10.65 43.30
N TYR A 350 9.31 -10.25 43.01
CA TYR A 350 10.26 -11.08 42.28
C TYR A 350 11.69 -10.81 42.73
N LEU A 351 12.42 -11.88 43.05
CA LEU A 351 13.85 -11.85 43.32
C LEU A 351 14.59 -12.35 42.08
N SER A 352 15.33 -11.46 41.42
CA SER A 352 16.10 -11.83 40.24
C SER A 352 17.24 -12.80 40.59
N PRO A 353 17.59 -13.73 39.69
CA PRO A 353 18.79 -14.55 39.84
C PRO A 353 20.08 -13.80 39.47
N SER A 354 19.96 -12.66 38.76
CA SER A 354 21.08 -11.85 38.25
C SER A 354 21.02 -10.42 38.78
N ASN A 355 22.07 -9.64 38.51
CA ASN A 355 22.17 -8.24 38.93
C ASN A 355 21.48 -7.25 37.98
N TYR A 356 20.59 -7.73 37.11
CA TYR A 356 19.84 -6.91 36.16
C TYR A 356 18.41 -7.43 36.00
N LEU A 357 17.52 -6.55 35.57
CA LEU A 357 16.13 -6.84 35.24
C LEU A 357 15.64 -5.83 34.21
N THR A 358 14.85 -6.28 33.24
CA THR A 358 14.23 -5.39 32.23
C THR A 358 12.72 -5.43 32.37
N LEU A 359 12.06 -4.27 32.25
CA LEU A 359 10.60 -4.19 32.16
C LEU A 359 10.20 -3.53 30.84
N LYS A 360 9.04 -3.92 30.30
CA LYS A 360 8.41 -3.26 29.14
C LYS A 360 6.94 -3.03 29.43
N PHE A 361 6.51 -1.78 29.45
CA PHE A 361 5.11 -1.40 29.52
C PHE A 361 4.59 -1.06 28.12
N THR A 362 3.46 -1.66 27.73
CA THR A 362 2.77 -1.38 26.46
C THR A 362 1.31 -1.03 26.74
N SER A 363 0.79 0.03 26.11
CA SER A 363 -0.64 0.35 26.10
C SER A 363 -1.22 0.45 24.70
N ASP A 364 -2.52 0.15 24.58
CA ASP A 364 -3.28 0.26 23.35
C ASP A 364 -3.91 1.67 23.17
N GLY A 365 -4.85 1.79 22.23
CA GLY A 365 -5.49 3.06 21.90
C GLY A 365 -6.62 3.51 22.83
N SER A 366 -7.00 2.72 23.83
CA SER A 366 -8.22 2.94 24.63
C SER A 366 -8.05 2.52 26.10
N VAL A 367 -9.02 2.90 26.94
CA VAL A 367 -9.15 2.42 28.33
C VAL A 367 -7.90 2.61 29.20
N GLN A 368 -7.37 3.83 29.23
CA GLN A 368 -6.28 4.18 30.15
C GLN A 368 -6.73 4.08 31.61
N LYS A 369 -5.79 3.70 32.48
CA LYS A 369 -6.00 3.51 33.93
C LYS A 369 -4.82 4.11 34.69
N GLN A 370 -4.93 4.11 36.02
CA GLN A 370 -3.95 4.65 36.94
C GLN A 370 -2.51 4.16 36.71
N GLY A 371 -2.35 2.94 36.19
CA GLY A 371 -1.06 2.35 35.90
C GLY A 371 -0.47 1.61 37.09
N TRP A 372 0.82 1.79 37.34
CA TRP A 372 1.53 0.96 38.32
C TRP A 372 2.66 1.70 39.02
N SER A 373 2.99 1.23 40.21
CA SER A 373 4.12 1.70 41.01
C SER A 373 4.87 0.53 41.60
N LEU A 374 6.20 0.60 41.55
CA LEU A 374 7.09 -0.41 42.10
C LEU A 374 8.31 0.21 42.77
N PHE A 375 8.90 -0.56 43.67
CA PHE A 375 10.23 -0.31 44.20
C PHE A 375 11.10 -1.55 44.07
N TRP A 376 12.41 -1.34 44.09
CA TRP A 376 13.37 -2.43 44.07
C TRP A 376 14.56 -2.11 44.96
N PHE A 377 15.24 -3.14 45.45
CA PHE A 377 16.48 -3.01 46.21
C PHE A 377 17.43 -4.17 45.95
N MET A 378 18.71 -3.89 46.15
CA MET A 378 19.80 -4.85 46.06
C MET A 378 19.73 -5.80 47.25
N GLN A 379 19.78 -7.11 46.98
CA GLN A 379 19.77 -8.18 47.99
C GLN A 379 20.98 -9.09 47.86
#